data_AF-A0A7G5MY37-F1
#
_entry.id   AF-A0A7G5MY37-F1
#
_cell.length_a   1.000
_cell.length_b   1.000
_cell.length_c   1.000
_cell.angle_alpha   90.00
_cell.angle_beta   90.00
_cell.angle_gamma   90.00
#
_symmetry.space_group_name_H-M   'P 1'
#
loop_
_entity.id
_entity.type
_entity.pdbx_description
1 polymer ?
#
loop_
_entity_poly.entity_id
_entity_poly.type
_entity_poly.pdbx_seq_one_letter_code
_entity_poly.pdbx_strand_id
1 'polypeptide(L)'
;MKIISSQRFIDDEILDKKMEEIKDEEYITLPIINAEMQDMDGNDLFILIDGHHRKEAAEQLEIEIRYEEVENEHYCTGEDLLNECWGGDDWYYIENGNLVW
;
A
#
# COMPACT_ATOMS: atom_id res chain seq x y z
N MET A 1 -0.62 4.98 13.31
CA MET A 1 -0.56 4.04 12.18
C MET A 1 0.33 4.59 11.09
N LYS A 2 1.08 3.71 10.42
CA LYS A 2 1.86 4.00 9.22
C LYS A 2 1.62 2.89 8.21
N ILE A 3 1.41 3.27 6.95
CA ILE A 3 1.18 2.32 5.86
C ILE A 3 2.48 2.14 5.09
N ILE A 4 2.85 0.89 4.90
CA ILE A 4 4.10 0.48 4.27
C ILE A 4 3.83 -0.39 3.04
N SER A 5 4.79 -0.39 2.13
CA SER A 5 4.82 -1.33 1.03
C SER A 5 6.25 -1.72 0.68
N SER A 6 6.40 -2.82 -0.03
CA SER A 6 7.66 -3.32 -0.59
C SER A 6 7.58 -3.51 -2.11
N GLN A 7 6.53 -3.03 -2.76
CA GLN A 7 6.45 -2.99 -4.22
C GLN A 7 6.56 -1.53 -4.69
N ARG A 8 7.57 -1.24 -5.51
CA ARG A 8 7.72 0.06 -6.19
C ARG A 8 7.49 -0.01 -7.69
N PHE A 9 7.63 -1.20 -8.28
CA PHE A 9 7.43 -1.37 -9.71
C PHE A 9 5.98 -1.08 -10.10
N ILE A 10 5.82 -0.14 -11.03
CA ILE A 10 4.57 0.21 -11.70
C ILE A 10 4.74 -0.11 -13.18
N ASP A 11 3.70 -0.70 -13.75
CA ASP A 11 3.60 -1.03 -15.17
C ASP A 11 2.74 0.03 -15.84
N ASP A 12 3.31 0.73 -16.83
CA ASP A 12 2.67 1.88 -17.47
C ASP A 12 1.37 1.51 -18.19
N GLU A 13 1.27 0.32 -18.80
CA GLU A 13 0.05 -0.10 -19.50
C GLU A 13 -1.09 -0.37 -18.51
N ILE A 14 -0.77 -0.96 -17.36
CA ILE A 14 -1.74 -1.18 -16.28
C ILE A 14 -2.12 0.17 -15.66
N LEU A 15 -1.16 1.06 -15.45
CA LEU A 15 -1.39 2.40 -14.90
C LEU A 15 -2.35 3.20 -15.78
N ASP A 16 -2.09 3.32 -17.08
CA ASP A 16 -2.95 4.04 -18.02
C ASP A 16 -4.39 3.52 -17.98
N LYS A 17 -4.54 2.19 -17.93
CA LYS A 17 -5.85 1.56 -17.79
C LYS A 17 -6.51 1.92 -16.46
N LYS A 18 -5.77 1.93 -15.35
CA LYS A 18 -6.30 2.30 -14.03
C LYS A 18 -6.69 3.77 -13.96
N MET A 19 -5.92 4.67 -14.58
CA MET A 19 -6.27 6.09 -14.66
C MET A 19 -7.61 6.27 -15.39
N GLU A 20 -7.80 5.62 -16.54
CA GLU A 20 -9.06 5.70 -17.27
C GLU A 20 -10.24 5.08 -16.49
N GLU A 21 -10.00 4.01 -15.73
CA GLU A 21 -11.02 3.37 -14.87
C GLU A 21 -11.50 4.27 -13.73
N ILE A 22 -10.64 5.12 -13.14
CA ILE A 22 -10.96 5.87 -11.92
C ILE A 22 -11.08 7.39 -12.11
N LYS A 23 -10.80 7.93 -13.30
CA LYS A 23 -10.71 9.40 -13.55
C LYS A 23 -11.93 10.23 -13.15
N ASP A 24 -13.11 9.62 -13.08
CA ASP A 24 -14.36 10.30 -12.73
C ASP A 24 -14.78 10.05 -11.26
N GLU A 25 -13.95 9.33 -10.49
CA GLU A 25 -14.17 9.05 -9.06
C GLU A 25 -13.70 10.22 -8.19
N GLU A 26 -14.44 10.51 -7.11
CA GLU A 26 -14.02 11.52 -6.12
C GLU A 26 -12.91 10.98 -5.21
N TYR A 27 -12.94 9.69 -4.92
CA TYR A 27 -11.95 9.00 -4.08
C TYR A 27 -11.86 7.52 -4.46
N ILE A 28 -10.74 6.88 -4.11
CA ILE A 28 -10.59 5.43 -4.14
C ILE A 28 -10.33 4.87 -2.75
N THR A 29 -10.73 3.63 -2.53
CA THR A 29 -10.37 2.87 -1.32
C THR A 29 -9.36 1.78 -1.66
N LEU A 30 -8.29 1.70 -0.88
CA LEU A 30 -7.23 0.70 -1.00
C LEU A 30 -7.16 -0.19 0.27
N PRO A 31 -7.06 -1.51 0.11
CA PRO A 31 -7.05 -2.43 1.23
C PRO A 31 -5.69 -2.45 1.93
N ILE A 32 -5.71 -2.38 3.26
CA ILE A 32 -4.53 -2.56 4.11
C ILE A 32 -4.79 -3.65 5.15
N ILE A 33 -3.75 -4.32 5.60
CA ILE A 33 -3.83 -5.26 6.73
C ILE A 33 -2.92 -4.82 7.86
N ASN A 34 -3.35 -5.01 9.10
CA ASN A 34 -2.54 -4.74 10.28
C ASN A 34 -1.43 -5.77 10.39
N ALA A 35 -0.18 -5.32 10.45
CA ALA A 35 0.96 -6.21 10.59
C ALA A 35 1.16 -6.72 12.03
N GLU A 36 0.41 -6.20 13.00
CA GLU A 36 0.57 -6.42 14.45
C GLU A 36 2.02 -6.19 14.93
N MET A 37 2.67 -5.19 14.34
CA MET A 37 4.02 -4.76 14.70
C MET A 37 4.15 -3.24 14.63
N GLN A 38 5.22 -2.72 15.21
CA GLN A 38 5.50 -1.29 15.28
C GLN A 38 6.86 -0.96 14.67
N ASP A 39 6.98 0.26 14.17
CA ASP A 39 8.30 0.84 13.83
C ASP A 39 9.07 1.27 15.09
N MET A 40 10.29 1.79 14.88
CA MET A 40 11.18 2.24 15.95
C MET A 40 10.63 3.43 16.77
N ASP A 41 9.67 4.17 16.20
CA ASP A 41 9.00 5.29 16.86
C ASP A 41 7.70 4.84 17.57
N GLY A 42 7.38 3.55 17.54
CA GLY A 42 6.20 2.95 18.18
C GLY A 42 4.91 3.11 17.40
N ASN A 43 4.96 3.40 16.09
CA ASN A 43 3.77 3.48 15.25
C ASN A 43 3.38 2.09 14.73
N ASP A 44 2.11 1.72 14.89
CA ASP A 44 1.58 0.49 14.29
C ASP A 44 1.71 0.49 12.76
N LEU A 45 2.21 -0.61 12.22
CA LEU A 45 2.45 -0.80 10.80
C LEU A 45 1.30 -1.54 10.12
N PHE A 46 0.92 -1.04 8.94
CA PHE A 46 -0.10 -1.62 8.08
C PHE A 46 0.47 -1.83 6.68
N ILE A 47 0.16 -2.95 6.03
CA ILE A 47 0.69 -3.30 4.73
C ILE A 47 -0.35 -2.98 3.66
N LEU A 48 0.03 -2.23 2.61
CA LEU A 48 -0.77 -2.13 1.39
C LEU A 48 -0.64 -3.44 0.60
N ILE A 49 -1.69 -4.25 0.60
CA ILE A 49 -1.67 -5.60 0.00
C ILE A 49 -2.09 -5.64 -1.47
N ASP A 50 -2.80 -4.63 -1.96
CA ASP A 50 -3.23 -4.54 -3.35
C ASP A 50 -3.48 -3.09 -3.76
N GLY A 51 -3.48 -2.84 -5.07
CA GLY A 51 -3.90 -1.58 -5.66
C GLY A 51 -2.79 -0.57 -5.91
N HIS A 52 -1.52 -0.98 -5.99
CA HIS A 52 -0.38 -0.09 -6.26
C HIS A 52 -0.54 0.76 -7.53
N HIS A 53 -1.00 0.17 -8.64
CA HIS A 53 -1.29 0.94 -9.85
C HIS A 53 -2.50 1.87 -9.70
N ARG A 54 -3.51 1.49 -8.90
CA ARG A 54 -4.65 2.37 -8.59
C ARG A 54 -4.23 3.55 -7.72
N LYS A 55 -3.32 3.31 -6.76
CA LYS A 55 -2.70 4.34 -5.93
C LYS A 55 -1.95 5.35 -6.81
N GLU A 56 -1.05 4.88 -7.66
CA GLU A 56 -0.28 5.73 -8.57
C GLU A 56 -1.21 6.51 -9.52
N ALA A 57 -2.23 5.85 -10.07
CA ALA A 57 -3.24 6.51 -10.90
C ALA A 57 -3.97 7.64 -10.15
N ALA A 58 -4.39 7.39 -8.91
CA ALA A 58 -5.08 8.39 -8.09
C ALA A 58 -4.16 9.56 -7.73
N GLU A 59 -2.88 9.32 -7.42
CA GLU A 59 -1.90 10.38 -7.18
C GLU A 59 -1.69 11.27 -8.41
N GLN A 60 -1.60 10.67 -9.61
CA GLN A 60 -1.44 11.44 -10.86
C GLN A 60 -2.70 12.23 -11.24
N LEU A 61 -3.88 11.73 -10.87
CA LEU A 61 -5.17 12.38 -11.13
C LEU A 61 -5.62 13.31 -9.99
N GLU A 62 -4.82 13.44 -8.92
CA GLU A 62 -5.16 14.21 -7.72
C GLU A 62 -6.48 13.74 -7.04
N ILE A 63 -6.78 12.44 -7.14
CA ILE A 63 -7.94 11.79 -6.52
C ILE A 63 -7.63 11.41 -5.07
N GLU A 64 -8.58 11.60 -4.17
CA GLU A 64 -8.41 11.26 -2.75
C GLU A 64 -8.21 9.75 -2.57
N ILE A 65 -7.16 9.36 -1.84
CA ILE A 65 -6.91 7.95 -1.48
C ILE A 65 -7.32 7.73 -0.04
N ARG A 66 -8.22 6.77 0.16
CA ARG A 66 -8.61 6.26 1.48
C ARG A 66 -8.11 4.84 1.65
N TYR A 67 -7.80 4.49 2.88
CA TYR A 67 -7.35 3.15 3.24
C TYR A 67 -8.36 2.48 4.15
N GLU A 68 -8.63 1.21 3.88
CA GLU A 68 -9.55 0.39 4.66
C GLU A 68 -8.81 -0.84 5.18
N GLU A 69 -8.86 -1.04 6.49
CA GLU A 69 -8.35 -2.26 7.10
C GLU A 69 -9.27 -3.43 6.75
N VAL A 70 -8.69 -4.47 6.15
CA VAL A 70 -9.39 -5.71 5.78
C VAL A 70 -8.88 -6.89 6.61
N GLU A 71 -9.62 -8.00 6.58
CA GLU A 71 -9.23 -9.21 7.30
C GLU A 71 -7.90 -9.76 6.76
N ASN A 72 -7.01 -10.14 7.68
CA ASN A 72 -5.75 -10.76 7.32
C ASN A 72 -5.95 -12.25 7.01
N GLU A 73 -6.00 -12.58 5.72
CA GLU A 73 -6.14 -13.96 5.22
C GLU A 73 -4.80 -14.72 5.10
N HIS A 74 -3.66 -14.12 5.50
CA HIS A 74 -2.36 -14.81 5.50
C HIS A 74 -2.15 -15.69 6.74
N TYR A 75 -3.01 -15.56 7.77
CA TYR A 75 -2.94 -16.32 9.03
C TYR A 75 -1.58 -16.25 9.76
N CYS A 76 -0.82 -15.17 9.52
CA CYS A 76 0.45 -14.86 10.18
C CYS A 76 0.57 -13.34 10.40
N THR A 77 1.49 -12.92 11.27
CA THR A 77 1.69 -11.52 11.67
C THR A 77 3.19 -11.20 11.83
N GLY A 78 3.52 -9.93 12.08
CA GLY A 78 4.89 -9.47 12.28
C GLY A 78 5.80 -9.72 11.08
N GLU A 79 7.03 -10.16 11.35
CA GLU A 79 8.03 -10.42 10.30
C GLU A 79 7.60 -11.52 9.32
N ASP A 80 6.86 -12.54 9.77
CA ASP A 80 6.37 -13.61 8.88
C ASP A 80 5.41 -13.04 7.83
N LEU A 81 4.51 -12.15 8.25
CA LEU A 81 3.60 -11.48 7.34
C LEU A 81 4.33 -10.54 6.37
N LEU A 82 5.34 -9.80 6.86
CA LEU A 82 6.19 -9.00 5.97
C LEU A 82 6.88 -9.87 4.91
N ASN A 83 7.35 -11.06 5.26
CA ASN A 83 7.98 -11.94 4.29
C ASN A 83 6.97 -12.47 3.25
N GLU A 84 5.77 -12.85 3.69
CA GLU A 84 4.70 -13.32 2.80
C GLU A 84 4.19 -12.23 1.84
N CYS A 85 4.11 -10.98 2.32
CA CYS A 85 3.65 -9.84 1.51
C CYS A 85 4.79 -9.11 0.78
N TRP A 86 6.00 -9.67 0.72
CA TRP A 86 7.15 -8.98 0.14
C TRP A 86 7.04 -8.83 -1.38
N GLY A 87 7.04 -7.57 -1.85
CA GLY A 87 6.83 -7.16 -3.24
C GLY A 87 8.09 -6.93 -4.07
N GLY A 88 9.28 -7.20 -3.53
CA GLY A 88 10.55 -7.18 -4.26
C GLY A 88 11.52 -6.04 -3.93
N ASP A 89 11.08 -4.99 -3.24
CA ASP A 89 11.90 -3.86 -2.78
C ASP A 89 11.97 -3.78 -1.25
N ASP A 90 12.85 -2.92 -0.73
CA ASP A 90 12.87 -2.61 0.70
C ASP A 90 11.56 -1.95 1.14
N TRP A 91 11.12 -2.30 2.35
CA TRP A 91 9.92 -1.72 2.97
C TRP A 91 10.05 -0.21 3.12
N TYR A 92 9.06 0.52 2.63
CA TYR A 92 9.02 1.99 2.70
C TYR A 92 7.66 2.48 3.17
N TYR A 93 7.66 3.66 3.79
CA TYR A 93 6.44 4.38 4.13
C TYR A 93 5.82 5.00 2.88
N ILE A 94 4.56 4.66 2.60
CA ILE A 94 3.85 5.17 1.42
C ILE A 94 3.77 6.70 1.41
N GLU A 95 3.57 7.31 2.58
CA GLU A 95 3.39 8.76 2.74
C GLU A 95 4.57 9.59 2.21
N ASN A 96 5.80 9.10 2.35
CA ASN A 96 7.00 9.91 2.08
C ASN A 96 8.10 9.17 1.31
N GLY A 97 7.94 7.89 1.02
CA GLY A 97 8.89 7.08 0.27
C GLY A 97 10.15 6.65 1.04
N ASN A 98 10.31 7.09 2.31
CA ASN A 98 11.46 6.73 3.14
C ASN A 98 11.38 5.27 3.56
N LEU A 99 12.55 4.65 3.75
CA LEU A 99 12.66 3.28 4.26
C LEU A 99 12.14 3.19 5.69
N VAL A 100 11.54 2.04 6.00
CA VAL A 100 11.07 1.71 7.36
C VAL A 100 12.25 1.38 8.29
N TRP A 101 13.29 0.76 7.72
CA TRP A 101 14.49 0.29 8.43
C TRP A 101 15.76 0.88 7.82
#